data_AF-A0A1G9GKX4-F1
#
_entry.id   AF-A0A1G9GKX4-F1
#
_cell.length_a   1.000
_cell.length_b   1.000
_cell.length_c   1.000
_cell.angle_alpha   90.00
_cell.angle_beta   90.00
_cell.angle_gamma   90.00
#
_symmetry.space_group_name_H-M   'P 1'
#
loop_
_entity.id
_entity.type
_entity.pdbx_description
1 polymer ?
#
loop_
_entity_poly.entity_id
_entity_poly.type
_entity_poly.pdbx_seq_one_letter_code
_entity_poly.pdbx_strand_id
1 'polypeptide(L)'
;MPSPPPEALATVDDVQARTEQEFTPAERARVTILCTDASAMARTLVPSMTDPPPATAVGVVSAAVLRALATPPEGLKDEAIGGHARTLAHDGGGLYFTADELKLLRPPVPVPRGAFSIWT
;
A
#
# COMPACT_ATOMS: atom_id res chain seq x y z
N MET A 1 -10.32 28.24 4.02
CA MET A 1 -10.98 26.98 3.61
C MET A 1 -10.04 25.84 3.93
N PRO A 2 -10.42 24.83 4.72
CA PRO A 2 -9.63 23.61 4.81
C PRO A 2 -9.61 22.96 3.42
N SER A 3 -8.45 22.53 2.95
CA SER A 3 -8.33 21.75 1.71
C SER A 3 -9.24 20.52 1.81
N PRO A 4 -9.89 20.10 0.70
CA PRO A 4 -10.64 18.84 0.71
C PRO A 4 -9.73 17.71 1.18
N PRO A 5 -10.24 16.73 1.95
CA PRO A 5 -9.44 15.59 2.35
C PRO A 5 -8.87 14.92 1.09
N PRO A 6 -7.58 14.52 1.09
CA PRO A 6 -6.97 13.92 -0.09
C PRO A 6 -7.76 12.67 -0.49
N GLU A 7 -8.16 12.61 -1.75
CA GLU A 7 -8.91 11.49 -2.30
C GLU A 7 -8.12 10.18 -2.14
N ALA A 8 -8.83 9.12 -1.77
CA ALA A 8 -8.26 7.80 -1.59
C ALA A 8 -7.70 7.29 -2.93
N LEU A 9 -6.50 6.71 -2.88
CA LEU A 9 -5.80 6.14 -4.03
C LEU A 9 -6.42 4.82 -4.52
N ALA A 10 -7.23 4.18 -3.68
CA ALA A 10 -7.98 2.96 -4.01
C ALA A 10 -9.37 3.02 -3.37
N THR A 11 -10.35 2.42 -4.05
CA THR A 11 -11.73 2.31 -3.57
C THR A 11 -11.99 0.94 -2.92
N VAL A 12 -13.16 0.77 -2.28
CA VAL A 12 -13.59 -0.55 -1.77
C VAL A 12 -13.72 -1.56 -2.90
N ASP A 13 -14.20 -1.12 -4.06
CA ASP A 13 -14.43 -2.02 -5.20
C ASP A 13 -13.10 -2.46 -5.83
N ASP A 14 -12.07 -1.61 -5.81
CA ASP A 14 -10.71 -1.99 -6.18
C ASP A 14 -10.18 -3.10 -5.27
N VAL A 15 -10.42 -3.00 -3.96
CA VAL A 15 -9.99 -4.02 -3.00
C VAL A 15 -10.79 -5.30 -3.19
N GLN A 16 -12.12 -5.20 -3.37
CA GLN A 16 -13.02 -6.34 -3.61
C GLN A 16 -12.62 -7.11 -4.88
N ALA A 17 -12.24 -6.41 -5.95
CA ALA A 17 -11.82 -7.04 -7.21
C ALA A 17 -10.51 -7.87 -7.09
N ARG A 18 -9.80 -7.78 -5.97
CA ARG A 18 -8.53 -8.47 -5.71
C ARG A 18 -8.64 -9.62 -4.72
N THR A 19 -9.84 -9.92 -4.25
CA THR A 19 -10.12 -11.05 -3.35
C THR A 19 -11.35 -11.81 -3.83
N GLU A 20 -11.35 -13.12 -3.66
CA GLU A 20 -12.52 -13.97 -3.98
C GLU A 20 -13.59 -13.91 -2.88
N GLN A 21 -13.24 -13.44 -1.69
CA GLN A 21 -14.17 -13.29 -0.58
C GLN A 21 -14.98 -12.00 -0.73
N GLU A 22 -16.30 -12.12 -0.78
CA GLU A 22 -17.19 -10.96 -0.73
C GLU A 22 -17.16 -10.30 0.65
N PHE A 23 -16.98 -8.98 0.67
CA PHE A 23 -17.04 -8.21 1.90
C PHE A 23 -18.48 -8.00 2.36
N THR A 24 -18.73 -8.31 3.63
CA THR A 24 -19.93 -7.90 4.35
C THR A 24 -20.03 -6.36 4.41
N PRO A 25 -21.22 -5.79 4.66
CA PRO A 25 -21.37 -4.34 4.79
C PRO A 25 -20.45 -3.70 5.86
N ALA A 26 -20.21 -4.41 6.97
CA ALA A 26 -19.30 -3.96 8.02
C ALA A 26 -17.83 -3.97 7.56
N GLU A 27 -17.42 -5.01 6.83
CA GLU A 27 -16.08 -5.09 6.24
C GLU A 27 -15.89 -4.01 5.18
N ARG A 28 -16.88 -3.75 4.32
CA ARG A 28 -16.84 -2.66 3.33
C ARG A 28 -16.62 -1.31 4.01
N ALA A 29 -17.32 -1.02 5.10
CA ALA A 29 -17.12 0.22 5.87
C ALA A 29 -15.69 0.32 6.43
N ARG A 30 -15.16 -0.79 6.95
CA ARG A 30 -13.78 -0.87 7.45
C ARG A 30 -12.76 -0.68 6.31
N VAL A 31 -12.98 -1.30 5.15
CA VAL A 31 -12.13 -1.15 3.96
C VAL A 31 -12.08 0.30 3.50
N THR A 32 -13.21 1.02 3.48
CA THR A 32 -13.23 2.44 3.11
C THR A 32 -12.28 3.24 3.99
N ILE A 33 -12.34 3.06 5.31
CA ILE A 33 -11.48 3.75 6.27
C ILE A 33 -10.02 3.38 6.03
N LEU A 34 -9.72 2.09 5.91
CA LEU A 34 -8.36 1.61 5.67
C LEU A 34 -7.78 2.14 4.34
N CYS A 35 -8.59 2.24 3.28
CA CYS A 35 -8.16 2.85 2.02
C CYS A 35 -7.81 4.33 2.18
N THR A 36 -8.62 5.09 2.93
CA THR A 36 -8.32 6.50 3.24
C THR A 36 -7.01 6.64 4.02
N ASP A 37 -6.85 5.86 5.09
CA ASP A 37 -5.67 5.90 5.95
C ASP A 37 -4.42 5.45 5.21
N ALA A 38 -4.49 4.36 4.44
CA ALA A 38 -3.40 3.86 3.62
C ALA A 38 -2.99 4.88 2.55
N SER A 39 -3.96 5.60 1.97
CA SER A 39 -3.69 6.64 0.98
C SER A 39 -2.97 7.85 1.60
N ALA A 40 -3.42 8.30 2.78
CA ALA A 40 -2.76 9.37 3.53
C ALA A 40 -1.33 8.97 3.96
N MET A 41 -1.17 7.72 4.43
CA MET A 41 0.12 7.16 4.79
C MET A 41 1.05 7.06 3.58
N ALA A 42 0.57 6.57 2.42
CA ALA A 42 1.35 6.49 1.20
C ALA A 42 1.89 7.85 0.74
N ARG A 43 1.06 8.90 0.81
CA ARG A 43 1.46 10.28 0.49
C ARG A 43 2.48 10.83 1.49
N THR A 44 2.36 10.47 2.76
CA THR A 44 3.30 10.87 3.82
C THR A 44 4.65 10.18 3.66
N LEU A 45 4.66 8.88 3.34
CA LEU A 45 5.87 8.07 3.17
C LEU A 45 6.56 8.31 1.82
N VAL A 46 5.81 8.76 0.81
CA VAL A 46 6.33 9.11 -0.51
C VAL A 46 5.90 10.54 -0.88
N PRO A 47 6.52 11.58 -0.26
CA PRO A 47 6.21 12.97 -0.58
C PRO A 47 6.46 13.35 -2.05
N SER A 48 7.31 12.58 -2.74
CA SER A 48 7.66 12.76 -4.14
C SER A 48 6.72 12.03 -5.12
N MET A 49 5.60 11.45 -4.64
CA MET A 49 4.63 10.76 -5.50
C MET A 49 4.11 11.70 -6.58
N THR A 50 3.94 11.18 -7.81
CA THR A 50 3.46 11.98 -8.94
C THR A 50 1.99 12.37 -8.77
N ASP A 51 1.58 13.47 -9.43
CA ASP A 51 0.18 13.85 -9.63
C ASP A 51 -0.09 13.99 -11.14
N PRO A 52 -0.90 13.11 -11.76
CA PRO A 52 -1.68 12.03 -11.13
C PRO A 52 -0.82 10.91 -10.52
N PRO A 53 -1.35 10.18 -9.53
CA PRO A 53 -0.64 9.06 -8.91
C PRO A 53 -0.28 7.98 -9.94
N PRO A 54 0.79 7.21 -9.70
CA PRO A 54 1.20 6.16 -10.61
C PRO A 54 0.12 5.07 -10.70
N ALA A 55 0.02 4.39 -11.85
CA ALA A 55 -0.97 3.33 -12.08
C ALA A 55 -0.83 2.16 -11.08
N THR A 56 0.33 2.01 -10.45
CA THR A 56 0.61 1.02 -9.40
C THR A 56 -0.03 1.35 -8.05
N ALA A 57 -0.45 2.61 -7.83
CA ALA A 57 -0.94 3.09 -6.53
C ALA A 57 -2.15 2.32 -6.03
N VAL A 58 -3.12 2.03 -6.91
CA VAL A 58 -4.32 1.26 -6.56
C VAL A 58 -3.93 -0.13 -6.05
N GLY A 59 -3.01 -0.80 -6.75
CA GLY A 59 -2.55 -2.14 -6.39
C GLY A 59 -1.80 -2.16 -5.06
N VAL A 60 -0.90 -1.20 -4.85
CA VAL A 60 -0.12 -1.06 -3.62
C VAL A 60 -1.01 -0.80 -2.41
N VAL A 61 -1.94 0.15 -2.52
CA VAL A 61 -2.87 0.45 -1.41
C VAL A 61 -3.80 -0.73 -1.15
N SER A 62 -4.36 -1.36 -2.18
CA SER A 62 -5.24 -2.52 -2.01
C SER A 62 -4.52 -3.69 -1.33
N ALA A 63 -3.27 -3.95 -1.69
CA ALA A 63 -2.46 -5.01 -1.06
C ALA A 63 -2.21 -4.73 0.42
N ALA A 64 -1.88 -3.50 0.79
CA ALA A 64 -1.71 -3.09 2.18
C ALA A 64 -3.01 -3.24 2.99
N VAL A 65 -4.16 -2.86 2.41
CA VAL A 65 -5.47 -2.99 3.05
C VAL A 65 -5.86 -4.46 3.25
N LEU A 66 -5.74 -5.31 2.22
CA LEU A 66 -6.03 -6.75 2.35
C LEU A 66 -5.15 -7.40 3.41
N ARG A 67 -3.88 -6.99 3.49
CA ARG A 67 -2.97 -7.47 4.53
C ARG A 67 -3.38 -7.05 5.93
N ALA A 68 -3.80 -5.80 6.11
CA ALA A 68 -4.31 -5.30 7.38
C ALA A 68 -5.65 -5.96 7.78
N LEU A 69 -6.46 -6.38 6.81
CA LEU A 69 -7.67 -7.16 7.08
C LEU A 69 -7.35 -8.60 7.51
N ALA A 70 -6.38 -9.23 6.87
CA ALA A 70 -5.97 -10.61 7.15
C ALA A 70 -5.21 -10.76 8.47
N THR A 71 -4.67 -9.67 9.01
CA THR A 71 -3.87 -9.70 10.25
C THR A 71 -4.77 -9.39 11.46
N PRO A 72 -4.74 -10.21 12.54
CA PRO A 72 -5.44 -9.90 13.78
C PRO A 72 -4.91 -8.59 14.39
N PRO A 73 -5.75 -7.82 15.11
CA PRO A 73 -5.39 -6.50 15.64
C PRO A 73 -4.15 -6.54 16.56
N GLU A 74 -3.96 -7.64 17.27
CA GLU A 74 -2.81 -7.90 18.14
C GLU A 74 -1.48 -8.12 17.39
N GLY A 75 -1.54 -8.25 16.06
CA GLY A 75 -0.47 -8.78 15.22
C GLY A 75 -0.43 -10.32 15.24
N LEU A 76 0.08 -10.94 14.17
CA LEU A 76 0.44 -12.35 14.18
C LEU A 76 1.69 -12.51 15.05
N LYS A 77 1.50 -12.79 16.35
CA LYS A 77 2.61 -12.82 17.29
C LYS A 77 3.44 -14.10 17.25
N ASP A 78 2.94 -15.20 16.73
CA ASP A 78 3.73 -16.40 16.41
C ASP A 78 2.84 -17.39 15.65
N GLU A 79 3.31 -17.95 14.53
CA GLU A 79 2.71 -19.14 13.94
C GLU A 79 3.80 -20.22 13.85
N ALA A 80 3.71 -21.22 14.74
CA ALA A 80 4.61 -22.37 14.74
C ALA A 80 4.07 -23.44 13.79
N ILE A 81 4.47 -23.40 12.52
CA ILE A 81 4.22 -24.49 11.57
C ILE A 81 5.43 -25.43 11.61
N GLY A 82 5.30 -26.54 12.35
CA GLY A 82 6.23 -27.67 12.32
C GLY A 82 7.72 -27.30 12.46
N GLY A 83 8.17 -27.00 13.68
CA GLY A 83 9.60 -26.84 14.01
C GLY A 83 10.30 -25.60 13.45
N HIS A 84 9.65 -24.83 12.57
CA HIS A 84 10.19 -23.60 12.00
C HIS A 84 9.40 -22.38 12.48
N ALA A 85 10.04 -21.55 13.30
CA ALA A 85 9.50 -20.26 13.69
C ALA A 85 9.87 -19.20 12.63
N ARG A 86 8.88 -18.50 12.08
CA ARG A 86 9.09 -17.28 11.29
C ARG A 86 8.51 -16.10 12.06
N THR A 87 9.38 -15.21 12.54
CA THR A 87 8.98 -13.90 13.03
C THR A 87 8.56 -13.06 11.82
N LEU A 88 7.27 -12.73 11.71
CA LEU A 88 6.81 -11.77 10.70
C LEU A 88 7.35 -10.39 11.07
N ALA A 89 7.87 -9.67 10.08
CA ALA A 89 8.78 -8.54 10.26
C ALA A 89 8.18 -7.25 10.87
N HIS A 90 6.90 -7.25 11.27
CA HIS A 90 6.24 -6.05 11.78
C HIS A 90 5.42 -6.33 13.04
N ASP A 91 5.78 -5.64 14.12
CA ASP A 91 4.98 -5.59 15.34
C ASP A 91 3.67 -4.81 15.07
N GLY A 92 2.55 -5.51 15.23
CA GLY A 92 1.19 -4.97 15.12
C GLY A 92 0.48 -5.32 13.81
N GLY A 93 -0.79 -5.73 13.90
CA GLY A 93 -1.63 -6.08 12.74
C GLY A 93 -2.18 -4.89 11.96
N GLY A 94 -1.40 -3.80 11.90
CA GLY A 94 -1.81 -2.52 11.32
C GLY A 94 -1.49 -2.38 9.84
N LEU A 95 -1.87 -1.23 9.27
CA LEU A 95 -1.46 -0.83 7.93
C LEU A 95 0.04 -0.60 7.87
N TYR A 96 0.69 -1.22 6.88
CA TYR A 96 2.09 -0.96 6.56
C TYR A 96 2.36 -1.16 5.08
N PHE A 97 3.41 -0.49 4.59
CA PHE A 97 3.94 -0.67 3.25
C PHE A 97 5.33 -1.31 3.32
N THR A 98 5.56 -2.29 2.45
CA THR A 98 6.89 -2.86 2.23
C THR A 98 7.78 -1.87 1.48
N ALA A 99 9.10 -2.05 1.57
CA ALA A 99 10.05 -1.20 0.86
C ALA A 99 9.84 -1.23 -0.66
N ASP A 100 9.46 -2.38 -1.23
CA ASP A 100 9.23 -2.53 -2.66
C ASP A 100 7.92 -1.88 -3.12
N GLU A 101 6.86 -1.96 -2.31
CA GLU A 101 5.63 -1.19 -2.53
C GLU A 101 5.90 0.32 -2.55
N LEU A 102 6.69 0.83 -1.60
CA LEU A 102 7.09 2.25 -1.60
C LEU A 102 7.94 2.63 -2.82
N LYS A 103 8.77 1.72 -3.35
CA LYS A 103 9.52 1.97 -4.59
C LYS A 103 8.58 2.10 -5.80
N LEU A 104 7.52 1.29 -5.87
CA LEU A 104 6.54 1.36 -6.96
C LEU A 104 5.73 2.66 -6.96
N LEU A 105 5.62 3.32 -5.81
CA LEU A 105 4.95 4.61 -5.66
C LEU A 105 5.84 5.81 -5.99
N ARG A 106 7.17 5.61 -6.00
CA ARG A 106 8.12 6.68 -6.32
C ARG A 106 8.13 6.93 -7.83
N PRO A 107 8.38 8.18 -8.24
CA PRO A 107 8.56 8.49 -9.66
C PRO A 107 9.70 7.64 -10.22
N PRO A 108 9.61 7.21 -11.50
CA PRO A 108 10.69 6.49 -12.14
C PRO A 108 11.95 7.35 -12.09
N VAL A 109 13.06 6.78 -11.62
CA VAL A 109 14.35 7.46 -11.62
C VAL A 109 14.67 7.81 -13.08
N PRO A 110 14.92 9.09 -13.41
CA PRO A 110 15.33 9.46 -14.76
C PRO A 110 16.56 8.63 -15.12
N VAL A 111 16.46 7.84 -16.19
CA VAL A 111 17.62 7.17 -16.75
C VAL A 111 18.65 8.28 -17.02
N PRO A 112 19.91 8.17 -16.56
CA PRO A 112 20.91 9.15 -16.94
C PRO A 112 20.90 9.21 -18.46
N ARG A 113 20.47 10.33 -19.04
CA ARG A 113 20.69 10.59 -20.46
C ARG A 113 22.20 10.59 -20.57
N GLY A 114 22.76 9.48 -21.06
CA GLY A 114 24.17 9.36 -21.36
C GLY A 114 24.50 10.41 -22.40
N ALA A 115 24.84 11.61 -21.95
CA ALA A 115 25.57 12.60 -22.71
C ALA A 115 27.03 12.11 -22.80
N PHE A 116 27.24 10.98 -23.45
CA PHE A 116 28.52 10.68 -24.05
C PHE A 116 28.43 11.16 -25.49
N SER A 117 28.51 12.48 -25.66
CA SER A 117 28.97 13.07 -26.91
C SER A 117 30.44 12.70 -27.05
N ILE A 118 30.73 11.53 -27.62
CA ILE A 118 32.06 11.30 -28.19
C ILE A 118 32.08 12.03 -29.53
N TRP A 119 32.92 13.06 -29.59
CA TRP A 119 33.28 13.75 -30.82
C TRP A 119 34.37 12.92 -31.49
N THR A 120 34.11 12.42 -32.69
CA THR A 120 35.14 11.99 -33.67
C THR A 120 34.66 12.33 -35.05
#